data_AF-A0A1Q3LY73-F1
#
_entry.id   AF-A0A1Q3LY73-F1
#
_cell.length_a   1.000
_cell.length_b   1.000
_cell.length_c   1.000
_cell.angle_alpha   90.00
_cell.angle_beta   90.00
_cell.angle_gamma   90.00
#
_symmetry.space_group_name_H-M   'P 1'
#
loop_
_entity.id
_entity.type
_entity.pdbx_description
1 polymer ?
#
loop_
_entity_poly.entity_id
_entity_poly.type
_entity_poly.pdbx_seq_one_letter_code
_entity_poly.pdbx_strand_id
1 'polypeptide(L)'
;MNLQQTLWVFFGFSGRLSRQAFALAGLLLYVIRLYPIYRMYEAQGDEEALAHWAGVFLLLVGVLFVSHIALAVKRLHDMNRTGWFSLLFVIGDLVFYLILCLPRGTDGPNRYARQTNAPA
;
A
#
# COMPACT_ATOMS: atom_id res chain seq x y z
N MET A 1 15.93 -1.50 -9.27
CA MET A 1 15.49 -2.26 -8.08
C MET A 1 15.64 -3.74 -8.37
N ASN A 2 16.20 -4.52 -7.46
CA ASN A 2 16.19 -5.98 -7.60
C ASN A 2 14.89 -6.58 -6.99
N LEU A 3 14.68 -7.89 -7.15
CA LEU A 3 13.47 -8.56 -6.65
C LEU A 3 13.32 -8.42 -5.12
N GLN A 4 14.40 -8.58 -4.36
CA GLN A 4 14.37 -8.48 -2.90
C GLN A 4 13.94 -7.08 -2.43
N GLN A 5 14.44 -6.03 -3.07
CA GLN A 5 14.03 -4.65 -2.77
C GLN A 5 12.55 -4.44 -3.08
N THR A 6 12.04 -5.02 -4.18
CA THR A 6 10.63 -4.93 -4.56
C THR A 6 9.74 -5.63 -3.53
N LEU A 7 10.11 -6.85 -3.14
CA LEU A 7 9.40 -7.59 -2.09
C LEU A 7 9.43 -6.84 -0.75
N TRP A 8 10.55 -6.21 -0.40
CA TRP A 8 10.63 -5.39 0.81
C TRP A 8 9.71 -4.16 0.76
N VAL A 9 9.68 -3.44 -0.37
CA VAL A 9 8.79 -2.26 -0.53
C VAL A 9 7.34 -2.69 -0.32
N PHE A 10 6.88 -3.73 -1.02
CA PHE A 10 5.46 -4.09 -1.03
C PHE A 10 5.02 -5.00 0.12
N PHE A 11 5.90 -5.80 0.71
CA PHE A 11 5.51 -6.81 1.72
C PHE A 11 6.35 -6.81 3.00
N GLY A 12 7.45 -6.04 3.05
CA GLY A 12 8.25 -5.90 4.27
C GLY A 12 7.61 -4.94 5.27
N PHE A 13 7.61 -5.29 6.56
CA PHE A 13 7.04 -4.46 7.64
C PHE A 13 8.10 -3.67 8.44
N SER A 14 9.38 -3.88 8.16
CA SER A 14 10.50 -3.23 8.86
C SER A 14 11.21 -2.22 7.95
N GLY A 15 11.81 -1.20 8.55
CA GLY A 15 12.47 -0.10 7.86
C GLY A 15 11.58 1.14 7.71
N ARG A 16 12.04 2.08 6.86
CA ARG A 16 11.41 3.39 6.66
C ARG A 16 11.11 3.64 5.19
N LEU A 17 9.96 4.25 4.91
CA LEU A 17 9.55 4.62 3.56
C LEU A 17 9.22 6.12 3.47
N SER A 18 9.91 6.83 2.58
CA SER A 18 9.68 8.24 2.32
C SER A 18 8.26 8.50 1.78
N ARG A 19 7.76 9.73 1.94
CA ARG A 19 6.44 10.12 1.42
C ARG A 19 6.29 9.91 -0.09
N GLN A 20 7.34 10.12 -0.88
CA GLN A 20 7.29 9.97 -2.34
C GLN A 20 7.20 8.49 -2.73
N ALA A 21 8.05 7.65 -2.13
CA ALA A 21 8.00 6.22 -2.37
C ALA A 21 6.67 5.61 -1.90
N PHE A 22 6.17 6.03 -0.74
CA PHE A 22 4.85 5.65 -0.24
C PHE A 22 3.72 6.08 -1.19
N ALA A 23 3.72 7.35 -1.63
CA ALA A 23 2.69 7.87 -2.51
C ALA A 23 2.67 7.11 -3.85
N LEU A 24 3.82 6.95 -4.51
CA LEU A 24 3.89 6.27 -5.80
C LEU A 24 3.59 4.78 -5.69
N ALA A 25 4.12 4.08 -4.68
CA ALA A 25 3.83 2.67 -4.47
C ALA A 25 2.35 2.44 -4.15
N GLY A 26 1.76 3.23 -3.25
CA GLY A 26 0.33 3.14 -2.94
C GLY A 26 -0.56 3.49 -4.13
N LEU A 27 -0.21 4.51 -4.90
CA LEU A 27 -0.94 4.86 -6.13
C LEU A 27 -0.92 3.70 -7.13
N LEU A 28 0.23 3.06 -7.33
CA LEU A 28 0.32 1.86 -8.17
C LEU A 28 -0.63 0.76 -7.69
N LEU A 29 -0.71 0.52 -6.37
CA LEU A 29 -1.63 -0.47 -5.82
C LEU A 29 -3.10 -0.11 -6.08
N TYR A 30 -3.48 1.17 -6.02
CA TYR A 30 -4.82 1.61 -6.40
C TYR A 30 -5.08 1.41 -7.90
N VAL A 31 -4.14 1.77 -8.77
CA VAL A 31 -4.28 1.61 -10.22
C VAL A 31 -4.46 0.14 -10.60
N ILE A 32 -3.73 -0.78 -9.98
CA ILE A 32 -3.86 -2.23 -10.24
C ILE A 32 -5.29 -2.72 -9.92
N ARG A 33 -5.95 -2.16 -8.89
CA ARG A 33 -7.34 -2.51 -8.52
C ARG A 33 -8.38 -2.02 -9.55
N LEU A 34 -8.07 -0.99 -10.33
CA LEU A 34 -9.02 -0.43 -11.30
C LEU A 34 -9.30 -1.39 -12.46
N TYR A 35 -8.36 -2.27 -12.82
CA TYR A 35 -8.53 -3.14 -13.98
C TYR A 35 -9.67 -4.16 -13.80
N PRO A 36 -9.76 -4.95 -12.72
CA PRO A 36 -10.92 -5.82 -12.50
C PRO A 36 -12.25 -5.05 -12.42
N ILE A 37 -12.25 -3.84 -11.84
CA ILE A 37 -13.45 -2.99 -11.78
C ILE A 37 -13.91 -2.62 -13.20
N TYR A 38 -12.98 -2.23 -14.07
CA TYR A 38 -13.27 -1.96 -15.48
C TYR A 38 -13.83 -3.20 -16.19
N ARG A 39 -13.26 -4.38 -15.96
CA ARG A 39 -13.76 -5.64 -16.54
C ARG A 39 -15.17 -6.01 -16.05
N MET A 40 -15.49 -5.74 -14.80
CA MET A 40 -16.84 -5.91 -14.25
C MET A 40 -17.85 -4.95 -14.91
N TYR A 41 -17.43 -3.73 -15.23
CA TYR A 41 -18.27 -2.76 -15.95
C TYR A 41 -18.57 -3.22 -17.38
N GLU A 42 -17.58 -3.78 -18.08
CA GLU A 42 -17.81 -4.35 -19.42
C GLU A 42 -18.64 -5.64 -19.40
N ALA A 43 -18.57 -6.43 -18.33
CA ALA A 43 -19.32 -7.67 -18.16
C ALA A 43 -20.79 -7.46 -17.79
N GLN A 44 -21.33 -6.24 -17.89
CA GLN A 44 -22.74 -5.98 -17.62
C GLN A 44 -23.63 -6.78 -18.57
N GLY A 45 -24.51 -7.60 -17.99
CA GLY A 45 -25.39 -8.52 -18.75
C GLY A 45 -24.81 -9.92 -18.95
N ASP A 46 -23.58 -10.18 -18.51
CA ASP A 46 -22.95 -11.50 -18.47
C ASP A 46 -22.65 -11.89 -17.01
N GLU A 47 -23.54 -12.68 -16.41
CA GLU A 47 -23.44 -13.07 -15.00
C GLU A 47 -22.19 -13.91 -14.69
N GLU A 48 -21.77 -14.77 -15.62
CA GLU A 48 -20.59 -15.63 -15.45
C GLU A 48 -19.32 -14.78 -15.46
N ALA A 49 -19.18 -13.90 -16.45
CA ALA A 49 -18.05 -12.98 -16.53
C ALA A 49 -18.01 -12.02 -15.33
N LEU A 50 -19.16 -11.50 -14.89
CA LEU A 50 -19.23 -10.63 -13.72
C LEU A 50 -18.77 -11.36 -12.45
N ALA A 51 -19.25 -12.59 -12.22
CA ALA A 51 -18.84 -13.41 -11.08
C ALA A 51 -17.34 -13.71 -11.10
N HIS A 52 -16.79 -14.03 -12.28
CA HIS A 52 -15.36 -14.26 -12.46
C HIS A 52 -14.53 -13.03 -12.06
N TRP A 53 -14.84 -11.86 -12.62
CA TRP A 53 -14.09 -10.63 -12.33
C TRP A 53 -14.27 -10.13 -10.90
N ALA A 54 -15.45 -10.35 -10.30
CA ALA A 54 -15.68 -10.08 -8.88
C ALA A 54 -14.79 -10.96 -7.98
N GLY A 55 -14.63 -12.25 -8.30
CA GLY A 55 -13.72 -13.15 -7.60
C GLY A 55 -12.26 -12.72 -7.70
N VAL A 56 -11.81 -12.35 -8.90
CA VAL A 56 -10.46 -11.80 -9.14
C VAL A 56 -10.26 -10.51 -8.34
N PHE A 57 -11.24 -9.61 -8.35
CA PHE A 57 -11.19 -8.36 -7.59
C PHE A 57 -11.04 -8.62 -6.08
N LEU A 58 -11.83 -9.53 -5.50
CA LEU A 58 -11.75 -9.86 -4.07
C LEU A 58 -10.39 -10.43 -3.69
N LEU A 59 -9.86 -11.38 -4.47
CA LEU A 59 -8.52 -11.95 -4.25
C LEU A 59 -7.44 -10.86 -4.28
N LEU A 60 -7.50 -10.00 -5.31
CA LEU A 60 -6.54 -8.92 -5.51
C LEU A 60 -6.62 -7.89 -4.36
N VAL A 61 -7.82 -7.50 -3.93
CA VAL A 61 -8.02 -6.60 -2.79
C VAL A 61 -7.34 -7.18 -1.55
N GLY A 62 -7.51 -8.48 -1.25
CA GLY A 62 -6.86 -9.11 -0.10
C GLY A 62 -5.33 -9.01 -0.12
N VAL A 63 -4.70 -9.40 -1.23
CA VAL A 63 -3.24 -9.34 -1.37
C VAL A 63 -2.72 -7.89 -1.32
N LEU A 64 -3.37 -6.99 -2.05
CA LEU A 64 -2.95 -5.59 -2.12
C LEU A 64 -3.26 -4.82 -0.84
N PHE A 65 -4.21 -5.28 -0.03
CA PHE A 65 -4.49 -4.71 1.29
C PHE A 65 -3.33 -4.97 2.25
N VAL A 66 -2.80 -6.20 2.30
CA VAL A 66 -1.59 -6.52 3.07
C VAL A 66 -0.43 -5.62 2.65
N SER A 67 -0.29 -5.39 1.34
CA SER A 67 0.74 -4.51 0.81
C SER A 67 0.55 -3.05 1.22
N HIS A 68 -0.68 -2.51 1.20
CA HIS A 68 -0.99 -1.18 1.71
C HIS A 68 -0.62 -1.03 3.19
N ILE A 69 -0.96 -2.02 4.02
CA ILE A 69 -0.59 -2.01 5.43
C ILE A 69 0.94 -2.00 5.58
N ALA A 70 1.67 -2.84 4.83
CA ALA A 70 3.13 -2.86 4.87
C ALA A 70 3.75 -1.50 4.46
N LEU A 71 3.20 -0.84 3.44
CA LEU A 71 3.62 0.51 3.04
C LEU A 71 3.34 1.53 4.14
N ALA A 72 2.15 1.49 4.73
CA ALA A 72 1.71 2.40 5.79
C ALA A 72 2.54 2.25 7.07
N VAL A 73 2.85 1.02 7.48
CA VAL A 73 3.73 0.74 8.63
C VAL A 73 5.08 1.41 8.43
N LYS A 74 5.73 1.20 7.28
CA LYS A 74 7.04 1.82 6.99
C LYS A 74 6.95 3.34 6.86
N ARG A 75 5.82 3.88 6.38
CA ARG A 75 5.56 5.33 6.32
C ARG A 75 5.39 5.94 7.71
N LEU A 76 4.69 5.25 8.61
CA LEU A 76 4.53 5.65 10.02
C LEU A 76 5.88 5.58 10.76
N HIS A 77 6.67 4.54 10.49
CA HIS A 77 8.03 4.42 11.00
C HIS A 77 8.93 5.57 10.54
N ASP A 78 8.80 6.04 9.30
CA ASP A 78 9.54 7.20 8.81
C ASP A 78 9.21 8.48 9.60
N MET A 79 7.98 8.60 10.12
CA MET A 79 7.55 9.69 11.01
C MET A 79 7.80 9.40 12.50
N ASN A 80 8.58 8.37 12.82
CA ASN A 80 8.85 7.91 14.19
C ASN A 80 7.58 7.54 15.00
N ARG A 81 6.51 7.15 14.30
CA ARG A 81 5.23 6.68 14.88
C ARG A 81 5.14 5.16 14.86
N THR A 82 4.28 4.60 15.70
CA THR A 82 4.06 3.14 15.76
C THR A 82 3.36 2.65 14.50
N GLY A 83 3.75 1.47 14.02
CA GLY A 83 3.12 0.82 12.87
C GLY A 83 1.63 0.53 13.10
N TRP A 84 1.18 0.36 14.34
CA TRP A 84 -0.22 0.08 14.70
C TRP A 84 -1.25 1.05 14.10
N PHE A 85 -0.89 2.31 13.88
CA PHE A 85 -1.79 3.27 13.21
C PHE A 85 -2.12 2.88 11.76
N SER A 86 -1.38 1.95 11.15
CA SER A 86 -1.69 1.43 9.81
C SER A 86 -3.04 0.74 9.75
N LEU A 87 -3.56 0.22 10.88
CA LEU A 87 -4.87 -0.42 10.94
C LEU A 87 -6.03 0.54 10.61
N LEU A 88 -5.80 1.87 10.65
CA LEU A 88 -6.78 2.86 10.21
C LEU A 88 -7.11 2.76 8.72
N PHE A 89 -6.29 2.07 7.91
CA PHE A 89 -6.63 1.71 6.52
C PHE A 89 -7.91 0.87 6.41
N VAL A 90 -8.28 0.10 7.44
CA VAL A 90 -9.52 -0.69 7.43
C VAL A 90 -10.76 0.20 7.36
N ILE A 91 -10.71 1.38 7.98
CA ILE A 91 -11.86 2.29 8.12
C ILE A 91 -11.78 3.41 7.08
N GLY A 92 -10.58 3.89 6.78
CA GLY A 92 -10.36 5.11 6.01
C GLY A 92 -9.44 4.96 4.81
N ASP A 93 -9.24 3.74 4.27
CA ASP A 93 -8.34 3.37 3.14
C ASP A 93 -7.74 4.57 2.38
N LEU A 94 -8.52 5.16 1.45
CA LEU A 94 -8.05 6.27 0.62
C LEU A 94 -7.78 7.57 1.39
N VAL A 95 -8.64 7.94 2.33
CA VAL A 95 -8.49 9.17 3.13
C VAL A 95 -7.20 9.11 3.95
N PHE A 96 -6.96 7.99 4.62
CA PHE A 96 -5.78 7.79 5.44
C PHE A 96 -4.51 7.69 4.58
N TYR A 97 -4.56 7.04 3.42
CA TYR A 97 -3.49 7.11 2.42
C TYR A 97 -3.13 8.55 2.06
N LEU A 98 -4.13 9.37 1.70
CA LEU A 98 -3.90 10.78 1.33
C LEU A 98 -3.29 11.57 2.49
N ILE A 99 -3.78 11.36 3.72
CA ILE A 99 -3.22 11.98 4.92
C ILE A 99 -1.75 11.62 5.06
N LEU A 100 -1.36 10.35 4.89
CA LEU A 100 0.03 9.91 5.05
C LEU A 100 0.99 10.39 3.95
N CYS A 101 0.46 10.84 2.80
CA CYS A 101 1.25 11.43 1.72
C CYS A 101 1.77 12.84 2.05
N LEU A 102 1.13 13.58 2.98
CA LEU A 102 1.41 15.00 3.20
C LEU A 102 2.58 15.26 4.17
N PRO A 103 2.62 14.67 5.39
CA PRO A 103 3.62 15.00 6.39
C PRO A 103 5.04 14.65 5.93
N ARG A 104 6.02 15.41 6.40
CA ARG A 104 7.44 15.06 6.23
C ARG A 104 7.82 13.93 7.18
N GLY A 105 8.82 13.15 6.77
CA GLY A 105 9.47 12.15 7.63
C GLY A 105 10.38 12.79 8.69
N THR A 106 10.99 11.95 9.52
CA THR A 106 11.99 12.36 10.52
C THR A 106 13.34 12.56 9.85
N ASP A 107 14.03 13.66 10.14
CA ASP A 107 15.40 13.88 9.66
C ASP A 107 16.39 12.98 10.41
N GLY A 108 17.38 12.44 9.68
CA GLY A 108 18.40 11.55 10.24
C GLY A 108 17.85 10.19 10.73
N PRO A 109 18.65 9.41 11.47
CA PRO A 109 18.26 8.11 12.02
C PRO A 109 17.10 8.21 13.02
N ASN A 110 16.22 7.20 13.04
CA ASN A 110 15.22 7.04 14.10
C ASN A 110 15.17 5.60 14.59
N ARG A 111 14.28 5.28 15.54
CA ARG A 111 14.20 3.96 16.20
C ARG A 111 13.88 2.78 15.25
N TYR A 112 13.47 3.06 14.01
CA TYR A 112 13.04 2.05 13.05
C TYR A 112 14.07 1.73 11.97
N ALA A 113 14.93 2.69 11.60
CA ALA A 113 16.07 2.46 10.71
C ALA A 113 16.99 3.70 10.67
N ARG A 114 18.26 3.46 10.29
CA ARG A 114 19.23 4.53 10.04
C ARG A 114 18.92 5.36 8.80
N GLN A 115 18.43 4.71 7.74
CA GLN A 115 18.19 5.34 6.44
C GLN A 115 16.72 5.24 6.03
N THR A 116 16.26 6.22 5.26
CA THR A 116 14.95 6.20 4.62
C THR A 116 15.03 5.45 3.28
N ASN A 117 13.95 4.74 2.90
CA ASN A 117 13.89 3.90 1.70
C ASN A 117 14.85 2.70 1.72
N ALA A 118 15.14 2.18 2.92
CA ALA A 118 15.92 0.98 3.11
C ALA A 118 15.29 0.10 4.21
N PRO A 119 15.53 -1.23 4.17
CA PRO A 119 15.30 -2.11 5.33
C PRO A 119 16.02 -1.59 6.58
N ALA A 120 15.53 -1.99 7.76
CA ALA A 120 16.11 -1.60 9.05
C ALA A 120 17.56 -2.04 9.23
#